data_AF-A0A7W0I0D0-F1
#
_entry.id   AF-A0A7W0I0D0-F1
#
_cell.length_a   1.000
_cell.length_b   1.000
_cell.length_c   1.000
_cell.angle_alpha   90.00
_cell.angle_beta   90.00
_cell.angle_gamma   90.00
#
_symmetry.space_group_name_H-M   'P 1'
#
loop_
_entity.id
_entity.type
_entity.pdbx_description
1 polymer ?
#
loop_
_entity_poly.entity_id
_entity_poly.type
_entity_poly.pdbx_seq_one_letter_code
_entity_poly.pdbx_strand_id
1 'polypeptide(L)'
;MPFTFAHPTYAFPIKLISPRWLSTTGLVLGSMAPDFEYFLALEPHQVIGHSFAGLFLQGIPLCLLFAYLFHFYVKESLVLHLPSILNINRRGYDLLSSWRLRTFSDWFVYVLSVIIGFLSHITLDAFTH
;
A
#
# COMPACT_ATOMS: atom_id res chain seq x y z
N MET A 1 -3.49 -12.92 9.94
CA MET A 1 -4.83 -13.06 9.29
C MET A 1 -4.69 -13.58 7.87
N PRO A 2 -5.58 -14.47 7.37
CA PRO A 2 -5.38 -15.12 6.06
C PRO A 2 -5.75 -14.25 4.84
N PHE A 3 -6.00 -12.94 5.02
CA PHE A 3 -6.48 -12.06 3.94
C PHE A 3 -5.72 -10.73 3.90
N THR A 4 -4.70 -10.66 3.05
CA THR A 4 -3.81 -9.50 2.90
C THR A 4 -4.55 -8.18 2.63
N PHE A 5 -5.63 -8.21 1.82
CA PHE A 5 -6.37 -6.99 1.49
C PHE A 5 -7.20 -6.44 2.66
N ALA A 6 -7.31 -7.14 3.80
CA ALA A 6 -7.87 -6.55 5.02
C ALA A 6 -6.88 -5.58 5.70
N HIS A 7 -5.57 -5.81 5.59
CA HIS A 7 -4.58 -5.02 6.34
C HIS A 7 -4.59 -3.52 6.02
N PRO A 8 -4.80 -3.07 4.77
CA PRO A 8 -5.00 -1.65 4.46
C PRO A 8 -6.10 -0.98 5.27
N THR A 9 -7.15 -1.71 5.66
CA THR A 9 -8.27 -1.13 6.44
C THR A 9 -7.85 -0.69 7.84
N TYR A 10 -6.82 -1.32 8.40
CA TYR A 10 -6.28 -0.98 9.71
C TYR A 10 -5.20 0.10 9.65
N ALA A 11 -4.47 0.19 8.52
CA ALA A 11 -3.51 1.26 8.28
C ALA A 11 -4.21 2.59 7.92
N PHE A 12 -5.40 2.52 7.31
CA PHE A 12 -6.13 3.69 6.82
C PHE A 12 -6.52 4.72 7.92
N PRO A 13 -7.01 4.34 9.11
CA PRO A 13 -7.29 5.28 10.20
C PRO A 13 -6.08 6.13 10.61
N ILE A 14 -4.86 5.60 10.49
CA ILE A 14 -3.63 6.32 10.84
C ILE A 14 -3.46 7.55 9.94
N LYS A 15 -3.87 7.46 8.67
CA LYS A 15 -3.90 8.60 7.74
C LYS A 15 -4.85 9.71 8.19
N LEU A 16 -5.97 9.37 8.83
CA LEU A 16 -6.95 10.36 9.32
C LEU A 16 -6.38 11.19 10.48
N ILE A 17 -5.50 10.61 11.28
CA ILE A 17 -4.84 11.27 12.41
C ILE A 17 -3.74 12.22 11.91
N SER A 18 -3.01 11.85 10.86
CA SER A 18 -1.87 12.63 10.35
C SER A 18 -1.86 12.74 8.81
N PRO A 19 -2.86 13.42 8.22
CA PRO A 19 -3.06 13.43 6.78
C PRO A 19 -1.96 14.16 6.00
N ARG A 20 -1.23 15.10 6.61
CA ARG A 20 -0.11 15.80 5.95
C ARG A 20 1.20 15.01 5.98
N TRP A 21 1.32 14.02 6.86
CA TRP A 21 2.59 13.34 7.16
C TRP A 21 2.65 11.91 6.64
N LEU A 22 1.57 11.42 6.03
CA LEU A 22 1.46 10.04 5.58
C LEU A 22 1.00 9.96 4.13
N SER A 23 1.46 8.97 3.39
CA SER A 23 1.05 8.64 2.03
C SER A 23 0.04 7.51 2.09
N THR A 24 -1.13 7.68 1.48
CA THR A 24 -2.14 6.61 1.38
C THR A 24 -1.58 5.43 0.60
N THR A 25 -0.92 5.69 -0.54
CA THR A 25 -0.25 4.64 -1.33
C THR A 25 0.81 3.92 -0.52
N GLY A 26 1.63 4.65 0.25
CA GLY A 26 2.66 4.04 1.09
C GLY A 26 2.06 3.15 2.18
N LEU A 27 1.04 3.65 2.92
CA LEU A 27 0.37 2.89 3.96
C LEU A 27 -0.28 1.60 3.43
N VAL A 28 -1.04 1.72 2.33
CA VAL A 28 -1.72 0.58 1.71
C VAL A 28 -0.72 -0.47 1.25
N LEU A 29 0.27 -0.09 0.45
CA LEU A 29 1.24 -1.05 -0.08
C LEU A 29 2.12 -1.63 1.04
N GLY A 30 2.55 -0.80 1.99
CA GLY A 30 3.30 -1.26 3.16
C GLY A 30 2.54 -2.31 3.97
N SER A 31 1.23 -2.11 4.19
CA SER A 31 0.38 -3.05 4.92
C SER A 31 0.12 -4.37 4.17
N MET A 32 0.43 -4.43 2.88
CA MET A 32 0.34 -5.65 2.08
C MET A 32 1.71 -6.29 1.83
N ALA A 33 2.79 -5.55 2.08
CA ALA A 33 4.14 -5.92 1.69
C ALA A 33 4.66 -7.24 2.27
N PRO A 34 4.37 -7.59 3.54
CA PRO A 34 4.85 -8.86 4.10
C PRO A 34 4.36 -10.10 3.32
N ASP A 35 3.18 -9.98 2.69
CA ASP A 35 2.53 -11.06 1.94
C ASP A 35 2.80 -11.02 0.44
N PHE A 36 3.62 -10.09 -0.07
CA PHE A 36 3.87 -9.99 -1.52
C PHE A 36 4.47 -11.27 -2.11
N GLU A 37 5.21 -12.06 -1.32
CA GLU A 37 5.75 -13.36 -1.76
C GLU A 37 4.62 -14.32 -2.18
N TYR A 38 3.52 -14.35 -1.44
CA TYR A 38 2.38 -15.20 -1.76
C TYR A 38 1.75 -14.85 -3.11
N PHE A 39 1.62 -13.55 -3.41
CA PHE A 39 1.06 -13.10 -4.68
C PHE A 39 2.01 -13.29 -5.85
N LEU A 40 3.32 -13.13 -5.64
CA LEU A 40 4.32 -13.31 -6.68
C LEU A 40 4.56 -14.79 -7.00
N ALA A 41 4.58 -15.64 -5.98
CA ALA A 41 4.74 -17.09 -6.13
C ALA A 41 3.43 -17.81 -6.51
N LEU A 42 2.27 -17.16 -6.27
CA LEU A 42 0.94 -17.76 -6.42
C LEU A 42 0.73 -19.02 -5.55
N GLU A 43 1.45 -19.10 -4.44
CA GLU A 43 1.43 -20.19 -3.45
C GLU A 43 1.69 -19.60 -2.06
N PRO A 44 1.22 -20.19 -0.95
CA PRO A 44 1.60 -19.82 0.42
C PRO A 44 3.08 -20.12 0.72
N HIS A 45 3.96 -19.42 0.03
CA HIS A 45 5.41 -19.45 0.15
C HIS A 45 5.93 -18.14 0.74
N GLN A 46 6.72 -18.25 1.80
CA GLN A 46 7.30 -17.12 2.51
C GLN A 46 8.78 -17.38 2.82
N VAL A 47 9.64 -16.39 2.55
CA VAL A 47 11.08 -16.46 2.78
C VAL A 47 11.52 -15.35 3.72
N ILE A 48 11.35 -14.09 3.31
CA ILE A 48 11.82 -12.94 4.09
C ILE A 48 10.72 -11.91 4.39
N GLY A 49 9.50 -12.06 3.84
CA GLY A 49 8.44 -11.06 3.87
C GLY A 49 8.14 -10.44 5.25
N HIS A 50 8.12 -11.23 6.32
CA HIS A 50 7.83 -10.73 7.69
C HIS A 50 9.09 -10.34 8.49
N SER A 51 10.26 -10.38 7.88
CA SER A 51 11.51 -10.01 8.54
C SER A 51 11.84 -8.52 8.36
N PHE A 52 12.60 -7.96 9.31
CA PHE A 52 13.11 -6.59 9.19
C PHE A 52 14.02 -6.43 7.95
N ALA A 53 14.80 -7.45 7.60
CA ALA A 53 15.59 -7.44 6.37
C ALA A 53 14.70 -7.46 5.12
N GLY A 54 13.61 -8.24 5.14
CA GLY A 54 12.61 -8.30 4.08
C GLY A 54 11.95 -6.97 3.78
N LEU A 55 11.70 -6.14 4.80
CA LEU A 55 11.20 -4.77 4.59
C LEU A 55 12.11 -3.96 3.65
N PHE A 56 13.44 -4.00 3.84
CA PHE A 56 14.37 -3.22 3.02
C PHE A 56 14.72 -3.89 1.69
N LEU A 57 14.92 -5.21 1.70
CA LEU A 57 15.36 -5.97 0.53
C LEU A 57 14.23 -6.24 -0.46
N GLN A 58 12.99 -6.32 0.02
CA GLN A 58 11.83 -6.71 -0.77
C GLN A 58 10.65 -5.76 -0.62
N GLY A 59 10.22 -5.47 0.61
CA GLY A 59 9.01 -4.70 0.91
C GLY A 59 9.04 -3.32 0.26
N ILE A 60 10.05 -2.50 0.55
CA ILE A 60 10.21 -1.15 0.00
C ILE A 60 10.39 -1.20 -1.54
N PRO A 61 11.30 -2.02 -2.11
CA PRO A 61 11.43 -2.14 -3.56
C PRO A 61 10.12 -2.52 -4.28
N LEU A 62 9.39 -3.50 -3.78
CA LEU A 62 8.12 -3.94 -4.38
C LEU A 62 7.01 -2.92 -4.18
N CYS A 63 6.93 -2.27 -3.01
CA CYS A 63 5.99 -1.17 -2.80
C CYS A 63 6.23 -0.06 -3.83
N LEU A 64 7.49 0.29 -4.08
CA LEU A 64 7.83 1.29 -5.07
C LEU A 64 7.37 0.85 -6.46
N LEU A 65 7.74 -0.36 -6.88
CA LEU A 65 7.37 -0.93 -8.17
C LEU A 65 5.85 -0.92 -8.36
N PHE A 66 5.09 -1.42 -7.40
CA PHE A 66 3.64 -1.48 -7.46
C PHE A 66 2.98 -0.09 -7.40
N ALA A 67 3.56 0.87 -6.68
CA ALA A 67 3.09 2.24 -6.70
C ALA A 67 3.20 2.83 -8.11
N TYR A 68 4.35 2.68 -8.78
CA TYR A 68 4.52 3.13 -10.15
C TYR A 68 3.59 2.39 -11.12
N LEU A 69 3.51 1.06 -11.03
CA LEU A 69 2.63 0.28 -11.91
C LEU A 69 1.17 0.70 -11.77
N PHE A 70 0.70 0.86 -10.52
CA PHE A 70 -0.66 1.29 -10.25
C PHE A 70 -0.93 2.70 -10.79
N HIS A 71 -0.11 3.68 -10.41
CA HIS A 71 -0.40 5.08 -10.74
C HIS A 71 -0.21 5.43 -12.22
N PHE A 72 0.66 4.71 -12.95
CA PHE A 72 0.93 4.99 -14.37
C PHE A 72 0.08 4.16 -15.34
N TYR A 73 -0.26 2.91 -14.99
CA TYR A 73 -0.93 2.00 -15.93
C TYR A 73 -2.35 1.62 -15.50
N VAL A 74 -2.60 1.47 -14.21
CA VAL A 74 -3.87 0.90 -13.71
C VAL A 74 -4.87 1.98 -13.33
N LYS A 75 -4.43 3.02 -12.62
CA LYS A 75 -5.28 4.00 -11.93
C LYS A 75 -6.27 4.69 -12.87
N GLU A 76 -5.79 5.16 -14.01
CA GLU A 76 -6.64 5.86 -14.98
C GLU A 76 -7.71 4.93 -15.55
N SER A 77 -7.30 3.76 -16.06
CA SER A 77 -8.22 2.76 -16.60
C SER A 77 -9.25 2.30 -15.55
N LEU A 78 -8.82 2.07 -14.31
CA LEU A 78 -9.70 1.70 -13.21
C LEU A 78 -10.79 2.75 -12.98
N VAL A 79 -10.40 4.02 -12.88
CA VAL A 79 -11.33 5.12 -12.63
C VAL A 79 -12.33 5.30 -13.76
N LEU A 80 -11.90 5.18 -15.02
CA LEU A 80 -12.78 5.31 -16.20
C LEU A 80 -13.88 4.25 -16.24
N HIS A 81 -13.63 3.07 -15.67
CA HIS A 81 -14.58 1.95 -15.66
C HIS A 81 -15.30 1.77 -14.31
N LEU A 82 -15.16 2.70 -13.36
CA LEU A 82 -15.88 2.62 -12.09
C LEU A 82 -17.40 2.78 -12.31
N PRO A 83 -18.23 1.98 -11.63
CA PRO A 83 -19.68 2.16 -11.66
C PRO A 83 -20.08 3.51 -11.02
N SER A 84 -21.24 4.04 -11.37
CA SER A 84 -21.78 5.27 -10.78
C SER A 84 -22.38 5.08 -9.38
N ILE A 85 -22.29 3.86 -8.80
CA ILE A 85 -22.87 3.55 -7.50
C ILE A 85 -22.25 4.42 -6.41
N LEU A 86 -23.08 5.05 -5.58
CA LEU A 86 -22.66 5.97 -4.51
C LEU A 86 -21.71 7.09 -4.99
N ASN A 87 -21.75 7.46 -6.28
CA ASN A 87 -20.86 8.43 -6.92
C ASN A 87 -19.36 8.06 -6.84
N ILE A 88 -19.02 6.77 -6.79
CA ILE A 88 -17.62 6.32 -6.71
C ILE A 88 -16.82 6.68 -7.97
N ASN A 89 -17.44 6.65 -9.14
CA ASN A 89 -16.84 7.13 -10.38
C ASN A 89 -16.37 8.59 -10.27
N ARG A 90 -17.23 9.51 -9.83
CA ARG A 90 -16.91 10.94 -9.69
C ARG A 90 -15.77 11.16 -8.70
N ARG A 91 -15.83 10.50 -7.54
CA ARG A 91 -14.72 10.54 -6.54
C ARG A 91 -13.42 10.00 -7.12
N GLY A 92 -13.49 8.95 -7.95
CA GLY A 92 -12.35 8.42 -8.68
C GLY A 92 -11.74 9.45 -9.65
N TYR A 93 -12.58 10.14 -10.41
CA TYR A 93 -12.15 11.20 -11.34
C TYR A 93 -11.42 12.34 -10.60
N ASP A 94 -11.94 12.78 -9.45
CA ASP A 94 -11.31 13.81 -8.62
C ASP A 94 -9.90 13.38 -8.13
N LEU A 95 -9.63 12.07 -8.08
CA LEU A 95 -8.36 11.50 -7.65
C LEU A 95 -7.37 11.26 -8.80
N LEU A 96 -7.72 11.53 -10.07
CA LEU A 96 -6.84 11.31 -11.24
C LEU A 96 -5.59 12.21 -11.30
N SER A 97 -5.29 12.96 -10.25
CA SER A 97 -4.05 13.72 -10.15
C SER A 97 -2.81 12.85 -10.32
N SER A 98 -1.75 13.45 -10.90
CA SER A 98 -0.49 12.76 -11.13
C SER A 98 0.22 12.49 -9.80
N TRP A 99 0.21 11.24 -9.35
CA TRP A 99 1.03 10.81 -8.23
C TRP A 99 2.49 10.77 -8.67
N ARG A 100 3.36 11.49 -7.95
CA ARG A 100 4.81 11.52 -8.21
C ARG A 100 5.57 11.79 -6.91
N LEU A 101 6.72 11.14 -6.76
CA LEU A 101 7.67 11.41 -5.68
C LEU A 101 8.76 12.33 -6.23
N ARG A 102 8.64 13.65 -6.02
CA ARG A 102 9.53 14.65 -6.65
C ARG A 102 10.56 15.20 -5.67
N THR A 103 10.13 15.45 -4.44
CA THR A 103 10.96 16.07 -3.41
C THR A 103 11.48 15.02 -2.43
N PHE A 104 12.59 15.33 -1.75
CA PHE A 104 13.09 14.50 -0.65
C PHE A 104 12.02 14.28 0.43
N SER A 105 11.19 15.29 0.68
CA SER A 105 10.07 15.18 1.63
C SER A 105 9.03 14.17 1.16
N ASP A 106 8.67 14.14 -0.13
CA ASP A 106 7.73 13.15 -0.68
C ASP A 106 8.26 11.73 -0.49
N TRP A 107 9.54 11.52 -0.78
CA TRP A 107 10.21 10.24 -0.61
C TRP A 107 10.24 9.82 0.86
N PHE A 108 10.61 10.72 1.76
CA PHE A 108 10.63 10.45 3.19
C PHE A 108 9.23 10.10 3.71
N VAL A 109 8.21 10.88 3.38
CA VAL A 109 6.82 10.61 3.76
C VAL A 109 6.33 9.27 3.20
N TYR A 110 6.65 8.97 1.95
CA TYR A 110 6.28 7.70 1.32
C TYR A 110 6.92 6.50 2.02
N VAL A 111 8.24 6.52 2.21
CA VAL A 111 8.97 5.43 2.86
C VAL A 111 8.52 5.26 4.31
N LEU A 112 8.37 6.35 5.06
CA LEU A 112 7.84 6.30 6.43
C LEU A 112 6.45 5.65 6.47
N SER A 113 5.61 5.96 5.49
CA SER A 113 4.26 5.37 5.39
C SER A 113 4.29 3.88 5.04
N VAL A 114 5.21 3.46 4.18
CA VAL A 114 5.44 2.03 3.88
C VAL A 114 5.86 1.29 5.16
N ILE A 115 6.79 1.85 5.92
CA ILE A 115 7.24 1.26 7.19
C ILE A 115 6.07 1.14 8.18
N ILE A 116 5.27 2.20 8.34
CA ILE A 116 4.11 2.18 9.25
C ILE A 116 3.08 1.13 8.80
N GLY A 117 2.80 1.05 7.50
CA GLY A 117 1.91 0.03 6.96
C GLY A 117 2.44 -1.38 7.22
N PHE A 118 3.73 -1.62 6.97
CA PHE A 118 4.39 -2.90 7.22
C PHE A 118 4.28 -3.30 8.69
N LEU A 119 4.59 -2.38 9.61
CA LEU A 119 4.45 -2.62 11.05
C LEU A 119 2.99 -2.92 11.43
N SER A 120 2.02 -2.21 10.85
CA SER A 120 0.60 -2.51 11.12
C SER A 120 0.23 -3.94 10.73
N HIS A 121 0.77 -4.44 9.60
CA HIS A 121 0.54 -5.81 9.17
C HIS A 121 1.08 -6.82 10.20
N ILE A 122 2.37 -6.70 10.54
CA ILE A 122 3.02 -7.59 11.51
C ILE A 122 2.31 -7.58 12.86
N THR A 123 1.89 -6.40 13.34
CA THR A 123 1.15 -6.32 14.60
C THR A 123 -0.18 -7.04 14.55
N LEU A 124 -0.94 -6.90 13.46
CA LEU A 124 -2.24 -7.55 13.33
C LEU A 124 -2.11 -9.07 13.20
N ASP A 125 -1.11 -9.55 12.48
CA ASP A 125 -0.80 -10.97 12.44
C ASP A 125 -0.48 -11.51 13.83
N ALA A 126 0.35 -10.80 14.60
CA ALA A 126 0.69 -11.20 15.96
C ALA A 126 -0.51 -11.19 16.93
N PHE A 127 -1.54 -10.38 16.69
CA PHE A 127 -2.78 -10.40 17.50
C PHE A 127 -3.77 -11.49 17.07
N THR A 128 -3.57 -12.09 15.90
CA THR A 128 -4.57 -12.99 15.28
C THR A 128 -4.10 -14.43 15.16
N HIS A 129 -2.90 -14.71 15.68
CA HIS A 129 -2.25 -16.02 15.79
C HIS A 129 -1.80 -16.24 17.24
#